data_AF-A0A7Y2PI84-F1
#
_entry.id   AF-A0A7Y2PI84-F1
#
_cell.length_a   1.000
_cell.length_b   1.000
_cell.length_c   1.000
_cell.angle_alpha   90.00
_cell.angle_beta   90.00
_cell.angle_gamma   90.00
#
_symmetry.space_group_name_H-M   'P 1'
#
loop_
_entity.id
_entity.type
_entity.pdbx_description
1 polymer ?
#
loop_
_entity_poly.entity_id
_entity_poly.type
_entity_poly.pdbx_seq_one_letter_code
_entity_poly.pdbx_strand_id
1 'polypeptide(L)'
;MTTPVQAPPSSQRLLSIDALRGLVILLMLLDHVRETFFLHRQVADPMNIDSTEPVLFLSRTLAHLCAPVFVLLTGLSAYLYGEKYQGKRDVSVFLFKRGLFLVLLELTLVNFAWTFQFPPSVIYLQVIWAIGLSMLALAALVWLPRPALLLLALGIIGG
;
A
#
# COMPACT_ATOMS: atom_id res chain seq x y z
N MET A 1 -47.03 -19.09 -0.31
CA MET A 1 -46.53 -17.76 0.11
C MET A 1 -45.02 -17.83 0.15
N THR A 2 -44.33 -17.37 -0.89
CA THR A 2 -42.86 -17.34 -0.98
C THR A 2 -42.39 -15.93 -0.61
N THR A 3 -41.71 -15.82 0.53
CA THR A 3 -41.09 -14.56 0.97
C THR A 3 -39.94 -14.20 0.02
N PRO A 4 -39.89 -12.99 -0.55
CA PRO A 4 -38.76 -12.57 -1.35
C PRO A 4 -37.51 -12.46 -0.46
N VAL A 5 -36.44 -13.14 -0.87
CA VAL A 5 -35.10 -13.00 -0.29
C VAL A 5 -34.65 -11.56 -0.49
N GLN A 6 -34.59 -10.79 0.59
CA GLN A 6 -34.01 -9.44 0.60
C GLN A 6 -32.50 -9.57 0.31
N ALA A 7 -32.06 -9.00 -0.83
CA ALA A 7 -30.65 -8.85 -1.11
C ALA A 7 -30.00 -7.99 -0.02
N PRO A 8 -28.79 -8.32 0.46
CA PRO A 8 -28.11 -7.53 1.48
C PRO A 8 -27.99 -6.08 1.00
N PRO A 9 -28.13 -5.07 1.88
CA PRO A 9 -28.03 -3.68 1.50
C PRO A 9 -26.72 -3.47 0.76
N SER A 10 -26.80 -2.92 -0.45
CA SER A 10 -25.64 -2.56 -1.24
C SER A 10 -24.74 -1.70 -0.36
N SER A 11 -23.60 -2.26 0.05
CA SER A 11 -22.56 -1.42 0.64
C SER A 11 -22.32 -0.33 -0.41
N GLN A 12 -22.56 0.94 -0.07
CA GLN A 12 -22.18 2.06 -0.92
C GLN A 12 -20.65 1.98 -1.10
N ARG A 13 -20.20 1.20 -2.08
CA ARG A 13 -18.81 1.14 -2.49
C ARG A 13 -18.56 2.48 -3.16
N LEU A 14 -17.63 3.24 -2.61
CA LEU A 14 -17.26 4.53 -3.16
C LEU A 14 -16.54 4.27 -4.48
N LEU A 15 -17.27 4.37 -5.59
CA LEU A 15 -16.79 4.06 -6.94
C LEU A 15 -15.51 4.84 -7.27
N SER A 16 -15.40 6.07 -6.80
CA SER A 16 -14.21 6.93 -6.95
C SER A 16 -12.96 6.33 -6.28
N ILE A 17 -13.11 5.71 -5.09
CA ILE A 17 -11.99 5.06 -4.39
C ILE A 17 -11.56 3.80 -5.13
N ASP A 18 -12.51 2.98 -5.57
CA ASP A 18 -12.20 1.77 -6.32
C ASP A 18 -11.57 2.09 -7.68
N ALA A 19 -12.05 3.13 -8.38
CA ALA A 19 -11.49 3.60 -9.64
C ALA A 19 -10.06 4.13 -9.49
N LEU A 20 -9.80 4.96 -8.48
CA LEU A 20 -8.46 5.51 -8.22
C LEU A 20 -7.49 4.38 -7.83
N ARG A 21 -7.92 3.43 -7.00
CA ARG A 21 -7.11 2.25 -6.66
C ARG A 21 -6.77 1.42 -7.90
N GLY A 22 -7.74 1.21 -8.80
CA GLY A 22 -7.51 0.48 -10.05
C GLY A 22 -6.50 1.17 -10.96
N LEU A 23 -6.61 2.49 -11.12
CA LEU A 23 -5.65 3.29 -11.90
C LEU A 23 -4.23 3.17 -11.35
N VAL A 24 -4.08 3.34 -10.03
CA VAL A 24 -2.81 3.22 -9.30
C VAL A 24 -2.18 1.83 -9.52
N ILE A 25 -2.96 0.75 -9.39
CA ILE A 25 -2.47 -0.61 -9.61
C ILE A 25 -2.02 -0.82 -11.07
N LEU A 26 -2.76 -0.29 -12.05
CA LEU A 26 -2.37 -0.37 -13.46
C LEU A 26 -1.06 0.36 -13.74
N LEU A 27 -0.88 1.57 -13.19
CA LEU A 27 0.36 2.33 -13.34
C LEU A 27 1.54 1.61 -12.68
N MET A 28 1.36 1.03 -11.49
CA MET A 28 2.41 0.23 -10.84
C MET A 28 2.77 -1.03 -11.62
N LEU A 29 1.78 -1.73 -12.18
CA LEU A 29 2.01 -2.91 -13.01
C LEU A 29 2.80 -2.54 -14.27
N LEU A 30 2.42 -1.45 -14.94
CA LEU A 30 3.12 -0.99 -16.14
C LEU A 30 4.59 -0.65 -15.83
N ASP A 31 4.84 0.03 -14.71
CA ASP A 31 6.20 0.36 -14.26
C ASP A 31 7.02 -0.91 -13.98
N HIS A 32 6.46 -1.89 -13.28
CA HIS A 32 7.13 -3.17 -13.00
C HIS A 32 7.40 -3.98 -14.27
N VAL A 33 6.42 -4.12 -15.16
CA VAL A 33 6.59 -4.80 -16.45
C VAL A 33 7.70 -4.11 -17.24
N ARG A 34 7.73 -2.78 -17.27
CA ARG A 34 8.80 -2.06 -17.96
C ARG A 34 10.17 -2.34 -17.35
N GLU A 35 10.30 -2.30 -16.02
CA GLU A 35 11.56 -2.59 -15.33
C GLU A 35 12.07 -4.02 -15.64
N THR A 36 11.16 -5.01 -15.70
CA THR A 36 11.52 -6.40 -16.03
C THR A 36 11.88 -6.59 -17.51
N PHE A 37 11.19 -5.92 -18.44
CA PHE A 37 11.45 -6.04 -19.89
C PHE A 37 12.62 -5.15 -20.37
N PHE A 38 12.84 -3.99 -19.73
CA PHE A 38 13.93 -3.05 -20.05
C PHE A 38 15.12 -3.16 -19.09
N LEU A 39 15.40 -4.36 -18.57
CA LEU A 39 16.60 -4.68 -17.77
C LEU A 39 17.93 -4.24 -18.45
N HIS A 40 17.94 -4.06 -19.78
CA HIS A 40 19.09 -3.61 -20.57
C HIS A 40 19.29 -2.07 -20.61
N ARG A 41 18.36 -1.30 -20.03
CA ARG A 41 18.38 0.17 -19.91
C ARG A 41 18.11 0.56 -18.44
N GLN A 42 18.86 -0.05 -17.51
CA GLN A 42 18.83 0.37 -16.11
C GLN A 42 19.24 1.83 -16.00
N VAL A 43 18.34 2.67 -15.50
CA VAL A 43 18.67 4.06 -15.22
C VAL A 43 19.38 4.10 -13.88
N ALA A 44 20.62 4.59 -13.88
CA ALA A 44 21.39 4.77 -12.67
C ALA A 44 20.76 5.87 -11.79
N ASP A 45 20.76 5.66 -10.47
CA ASP A 45 20.49 6.70 -9.48
C ASP A 45 21.85 7.30 -9.04
N PRO A 46 22.08 8.62 -9.17
CA PRO A 46 21.12 9.68 -9.51
C PRO A 46 20.79 9.76 -11.01
N MET A 47 19.49 9.89 -11.30
CA MET A 47 18.94 9.99 -12.65
C MET A 47 19.45 11.26 -13.35
N ASN A 48 20.31 11.08 -14.36
CA ASN A 48 20.84 12.19 -15.14
C ASN A 48 19.84 12.61 -16.24
N ILE A 49 19.26 13.79 -16.06
CA ILE A 49 18.19 14.36 -16.89
C ILE A 49 18.61 14.54 -18.35
N ASP A 50 19.90 14.77 -18.61
CA ASP A 50 20.45 14.96 -19.96
C ASP A 50 20.58 13.67 -20.78
N SER A 51 20.52 12.49 -20.15
CA SER A 51 20.72 11.18 -20.81
C SER A 51 19.50 10.26 -20.75
N THR A 52 18.41 10.69 -20.12
CA THR A 52 17.24 9.85 -19.86
C THR A 52 16.09 10.20 -20.79
N GLU A 53 15.56 9.19 -21.50
CA GLU A 53 14.39 9.37 -22.35
C GLU A 53 13.18 9.87 -21.52
N PRO A 54 12.43 10.88 -22.00
CA PRO A 54 11.36 11.51 -21.22
C PRO A 54 10.25 10.53 -20.79
N VAL A 55 10.04 9.45 -21.54
CA VAL A 55 9.15 8.34 -21.19
C VAL A 55 9.61 7.60 -19.92
N LEU A 56 10.91 7.42 -19.71
CA LEU A 56 11.42 6.74 -18.52
C LEU A 56 11.24 7.59 -17.26
N PHE A 57 11.45 8.90 -17.39
CA PHE A 57 11.23 9.89 -16.34
C PHE A 57 9.75 9.96 -15.93
N LEU A 58 8.82 9.96 -16.90
CA LEU A 58 7.38 10.02 -16.64
C LEU A 58 6.88 8.77 -15.88
N SER A 59 7.34 7.57 -16.25
CA SER A 59 6.98 6.35 -15.53
C SER A 59 7.45 6.36 -14.07
N ARG A 60 8.72 6.74 -13.85
CA ARG A 60 9.31 6.78 -12.50
C ARG A 60 8.64 7.82 -11.61
N THR A 61 8.37 9.02 -12.15
CA THR A 61 7.66 10.08 -11.42
C THR A 61 6.21 9.67 -11.11
N LEU A 62 5.52 9.01 -12.05
CA LEU A 62 4.20 8.44 -11.80
C LEU A 62 4.23 7.37 -10.71
N ALA A 63 5.23 6.48 -10.69
CA ALA A 63 5.39 5.45 -9.66
C ALA A 63 5.64 6.08 -8.27
N HIS A 64 6.47 7.12 -8.18
CA HIS A 64 6.71 7.87 -6.94
C HIS A 64 5.47 8.62 -6.44
N LEU A 65 4.57 9.05 -7.32
CA LEU A 65 3.29 9.67 -6.93
C LEU A 65 2.24 8.61 -6.54
N CYS A 66 2.26 7.48 -7.24
CA CYS A 66 1.33 6.37 -7.08
C CYS A 66 1.47 5.69 -5.71
N ALA A 67 2.69 5.48 -5.22
CA ALA A 67 2.96 4.84 -3.94
C ALA A 67 2.33 5.61 -2.73
N PRO A 68 2.57 6.92 -2.54
CA PRO A 68 1.91 7.71 -1.49
C PRO A 68 0.39 7.70 -1.60
N VAL A 69 -0.15 7.84 -2.81
CA VAL A 69 -1.61 7.85 -3.03
C VAL A 69 -2.23 6.51 -2.65
N PHE A 70 -1.59 5.39 -3.00
CA PHE A 70 -2.07 4.07 -2.65
C PHE A 70 -2.06 3.82 -1.14
N VAL A 71 -0.98 4.24 -0.46
CA VAL A 71 -0.86 4.17 1.01
C VAL A 71 -1.96 5.01 1.66
N LEU A 72 -2.17 6.24 1.20
CA LEU A 72 -3.22 7.14 1.70
C LEU A 72 -4.62 6.56 1.53
N LEU A 73 -4.95 6.01 0.36
CA LEU A 73 -6.24 5.37 0.11
C LEU A 73 -6.44 4.14 0.98
N THR A 74 -5.38 3.36 1.19
CA THR A 74 -5.41 2.19 2.05
C THR A 74 -5.66 2.60 3.51
N GLY A 75 -4.99 3.64 4.01
CA GLY A 75 -5.25 4.22 5.33
C GLY A 75 -6.66 4.81 5.47
N LEU A 76 -7.14 5.55 4.47
CA LEU A 76 -8.49 6.14 4.46
C LEU A 76 -9.57 5.05 4.48
N SER A 77 -9.35 3.95 3.75
CA SER A 77 -10.27 2.81 3.75
C SER A 77 -10.34 2.14 5.12
N ALA A 78 -9.22 2.06 5.85
CA ALA A 78 -9.18 1.55 7.22
C ALA A 78 -9.91 2.49 8.20
N TYR A 79 -9.73 3.81 8.05
CA TYR A 79 -10.44 4.81 8.85
C TYR A 79 -11.96 4.74 8.66
N LEU A 80 -12.43 4.75 7.41
CA LEU A 80 -13.86 4.62 7.07
C LEU A 80 -14.45 3.29 7.55
N TYR A 81 -13.67 2.21 7.51
CA TYR A 81 -14.09 0.92 8.04
C TYR A 81 -14.28 0.96 9.57
N GLY A 82 -13.38 1.65 10.29
CA GLY A 82 -13.50 1.81 11.74
C GLY A 82 -14.59 2.78 12.20
N GLU A 83 -14.97 3.74 11.37
CA GLU A 83 -16.12 4.61 11.65
C GLU A 83 -17.45 3.87 11.46
N LYS A 84 -17.49 2.93 10.51
CA LYS A 84 -18.69 2.12 10.21
C LYS A 84 -18.89 0.94 11.17
N TYR A 85 -17.82 0.30 11.63
CA TYR A 85 -17.87 -0.82 12.58
C TYR A 85 -17.37 -0.34 13.94
N GLN A 86 -18.28 -0.14 14.91
CA GLN A 86 -18.03 0.48 16.23
C GLN A 86 -17.09 -0.32 17.19
N GLY A 87 -16.14 -1.09 16.68
CA GLY A 87 -15.20 -1.90 17.45
C GLY A 87 -13.74 -1.55 17.15
N LYS A 88 -13.11 -0.70 17.96
CA LYS A 88 -11.66 -0.40 17.86
C LYS A 88 -10.80 -1.66 17.87
N ARG A 89 -11.25 -2.69 18.60
CA ARG A 89 -10.59 -3.99 18.70
C ARG A 89 -10.69 -4.78 17.41
N ASP A 90 -11.85 -4.79 16.76
CA ASP A 90 -12.05 -5.49 15.49
C ASP A 90 -11.25 -4.85 14.35
N VAL A 91 -11.19 -3.51 14.33
CA VAL A 91 -10.37 -2.75 13.37
C VAL A 91 -8.89 -3.06 13.57
N SER A 92 -8.39 -3.04 14.82
CA SER A 92 -6.99 -3.35 15.13
C SER A 92 -6.62 -4.78 14.73
N VAL A 93 -7.46 -5.79 15.04
CA VAL A 93 -7.22 -7.19 14.66
C VAL A 93 -7.27 -7.37 13.14
N PHE A 94 -8.20 -6.69 12.46
CA PHE A 94 -8.31 -6.70 11.00
C PHE A 94 -7.06 -6.12 10.33
N LEU A 95 -6.59 -4.95 10.78
CA LEU A 95 -5.37 -4.31 10.27
C LEU A 95 -4.14 -5.17 10.56
N PHE A 96 -4.02 -5.74 11.76
CA PHE A 96 -2.89 -6.57 12.15
C PHE A 96 -2.79 -7.83 11.30
N LYS A 97 -3.89 -8.58 11.13
CA LYS A 97 -3.89 -9.81 10.31
C LYS A 97 -3.55 -9.53 8.85
N ARG A 98 -4.11 -8.46 8.27
CA ARG A 98 -3.83 -8.09 6.88
C ARG A 98 -2.41 -7.52 6.70
N GLY A 99 -1.98 -6.65 7.60
CA GLY A 99 -0.64 -6.06 7.55
C GLY A 99 0.44 -7.12 7.67
N LEU A 100 0.30 -8.05 8.62
CA LEU A 100 1.23 -9.17 8.77
C LEU A 100 1.22 -10.09 7.54
N PHE A 101 0.05 -10.37 6.97
CA PHE A 101 -0.06 -11.14 5.74
C PHE A 101 0.68 -10.47 4.57
N LEU A 102 0.53 -9.15 4.39
CA LEU A 102 1.23 -8.40 3.34
C LEU A 102 2.75 -8.41 3.52
N VAL A 103 3.24 -8.24 4.76
CA VAL A 103 4.67 -8.30 5.08
C VAL A 103 5.23 -9.69 4.76
N LEU A 104 4.53 -10.76 5.16
CA LEU A 104 4.96 -12.13 4.88
C LEU A 104 4.92 -12.44 3.38
N LEU A 105 3.89 -11.98 2.68
CA LEU A 105 3.75 -12.17 1.24
C LEU A 105 4.90 -11.49 0.47
N GLU A 106 5.33 -10.31 0.90
CA GLU A 106 6.49 -9.65 0.33
C GLU A 106 7.77 -10.48 0.55
N LEU A 107 8.04 -10.86 1.80
CA LEU A 107 9.29 -11.53 2.18
C LEU A 107 9.41 -12.94 1.57
N THR A 108 8.28 -13.58 1.26
CA THR A 108 8.26 -14.94 0.72
C THR A 108 8.00 -14.92 -0.78
N LEU A 109 6.76 -14.66 -1.19
CA LEU A 109 6.31 -14.84 -2.56
C LEU A 109 6.88 -13.77 -3.50
N VAL A 110 6.87 -12.50 -3.12
CA VAL A 110 7.34 -11.40 -3.99
C VAL A 110 8.85 -11.47 -4.15
N ASN A 111 9.59 -11.61 -3.05
CA ASN A 111 11.05 -11.79 -3.09
C ASN A 111 11.45 -13.02 -3.90
N PHE A 112 10.72 -14.14 -3.77
CA PHE A 112 10.96 -15.34 -4.57
C PHE A 112 10.63 -15.14 -6.05
N ALA A 113 9.49 -14.53 -6.36
CA ALA A 113 9.05 -14.26 -7.74
C ALA A 113 10.01 -13.34 -8.51
N TRP A 114 10.71 -12.46 -7.80
CA TRP A 114 11.71 -11.57 -8.41
C TRP A 114 13.12 -12.19 -8.48
N THR A 115 13.53 -12.91 -7.43
CA THR A 115 14.92 -13.36 -7.32
C THR A 115 15.16 -14.73 -7.97
N PHE A 116 14.13 -15.57 -8.16
CA PHE A 116 14.19 -16.91 -8.76
C PHE A 116 15.31 -17.85 -8.22
N GLN A 117 15.98 -17.50 -7.13
CA GLN A 117 17.06 -18.25 -6.47
C GLN A 117 16.86 -18.30 -4.95
N PHE A 118 17.14 -19.47 -4.36
CA PHE A 118 17.26 -19.70 -2.92
C PHE A 118 18.75 -19.97 -2.63
N PRO A 119 19.51 -19.15 -1.86
CA PRO A 119 19.12 -17.98 -1.06
C PRO A 119 19.18 -16.65 -1.84
N PRO A 120 18.27 -15.70 -1.58
CA PRO A 120 18.27 -14.39 -2.24
C PRO A 120 19.46 -13.54 -1.74
N SER A 121 20.23 -12.98 -2.68
CA SER A 121 21.36 -12.08 -2.37
C SER A 121 20.91 -10.66 -2.02
N VAL A 122 19.69 -10.27 -2.40
CA VAL A 122 19.10 -8.95 -2.15
C VAL A 122 17.63 -9.13 -1.77
N ILE A 123 17.21 -8.55 -0.64
CA ILE A 123 15.81 -8.52 -0.24
C ILE A 123 15.22 -7.21 -0.76
N TYR A 124 14.28 -7.30 -1.70
CA TYR A 124 13.54 -6.14 -2.16
C TYR A 124 12.39 -5.85 -1.20
N LEU A 125 12.44 -4.69 -0.53
CA LEU A 125 11.36 -4.18 0.31
C LEU A 125 10.58 -3.14 -0.49
N GLN A 126 9.57 -3.58 -1.23
CA GLN A 126 8.77 -2.71 -2.10
C GLN A 126 7.62 -2.04 -1.33
N VAL A 127 6.71 -1.41 -2.08
CA VAL A 127 5.58 -0.65 -1.51
C VAL A 127 4.65 -1.51 -0.64
N ILE A 128 4.52 -2.80 -0.95
CA ILE A 128 3.63 -3.74 -0.25
C ILE A 128 4.08 -3.90 1.20
N TRP A 129 5.40 -3.97 1.42
CA TRP A 129 5.99 -4.02 2.74
C TRP A 129 5.71 -2.75 3.55
N ALA A 130 5.92 -1.57 2.95
CA ALA A 130 5.68 -0.29 3.60
C ALA A 130 4.21 -0.13 4.03
N ILE A 131 3.28 -0.62 3.21
CA ILE A 131 1.84 -0.62 3.53
C ILE A 131 1.54 -1.60 4.66
N GLY A 132 2.10 -2.81 4.62
CA GLY A 132 1.94 -3.80 5.67
C GLY A 132 2.40 -3.28 7.03
N LEU A 133 3.58 -2.65 7.06
CA LEU A 133 4.11 -1.98 8.25
C LEU A 133 3.26 -0.82 8.72
N SER A 134 2.76 0.00 7.79
CA SER A 134 1.86 1.10 8.13
C SER A 134 0.56 0.60 8.78
N MET A 135 -0.02 -0.49 8.27
CA MET A 135 -1.20 -1.14 8.88
C MET A 135 -0.89 -1.69 10.27
N LEU A 136 0.27 -2.33 10.45
CA LEU A 136 0.73 -2.84 11.75
C LEU A 136 0.92 -1.70 12.75
N ALA A 137 1.55 -0.60 12.33
CA ALA A 137 1.74 0.60 13.15
C ALA A 137 0.38 1.20 13.55
N LEU A 138 -0.55 1.37 12.60
CA LEU A 138 -1.92 1.84 12.87
C LEU A 138 -2.68 0.90 13.82
N ALA A 139 -2.53 -0.42 13.67
CA ALA A 139 -3.18 -1.39 14.56
C ALA A 139 -2.72 -1.24 16.01
N ALA A 140 -1.44 -0.92 16.23
CA ALA A 140 -0.90 -0.61 17.55
C ALA A 140 -1.33 0.77 18.04
N LEU A 141 -1.34 1.78 17.15
CA LEU A 141 -1.68 3.17 17.49
C LEU A 141 -3.15 3.35 17.86
N VAL A 142 -4.06 2.54 17.31
CA VAL A 142 -5.49 2.54 17.64
C VAL A 142 -5.75 2.17 19.11
N TRP A 143 -4.84 1.40 19.74
CA TRP A 143 -4.91 1.08 21.18
C TRP A 143 -4.37 2.18 22.07
N LEU A 144 -3.65 3.16 21.51
CA LEU A 144 -2.98 4.18 22.29
C LEU A 144 -3.96 5.28 22.73
N PRO A 145 -3.94 5.71 24.01
CA PRO A 145 -4.81 6.79 24.47
C PRO A 145 -4.47 8.11 23.76
N ARG A 146 -5.50 8.89 23.41
CA ARG A 146 -5.40 10.21 22.74
C ARG A 146 -4.26 11.13 23.23
N PRO A 147 -3.93 11.24 24.54
CA PRO A 147 -2.79 12.04 24.99
C PRO A 147 -1.44 11.55 24.46
N ALA A 148 -1.21 10.24 24.34
CA ALA A 148 0.05 9.72 23.83
C ALA A 148 0.17 9.88 22.31
N LEU A 149 -0.96 9.87 21.57
CA LEU A 149 -1.02 10.29 20.17
C LEU A 149 -0.64 11.77 19.99
N LEU A 150 -1.15 12.65 20.85
CA LEU A 150 -0.81 14.08 20.84
C LEU A 150 0.67 14.31 21.12
N LEU A 151 1.24 13.63 22.13
CA LEU A 151 2.67 13.70 22.44
C LEU A 151 3.54 13.20 21.29
N LEU A 152 3.15 12.09 20.64
CA LEU A 152 3.86 11.57 19.47
C LEU A 152 3.82 12.57 18.31
N ALA A 153 2.66 13.14 18.02
CA ALA A 153 2.50 14.13 16.96
C ALA A 153 3.32 15.40 17.25
N LEU A 154 3.30 15.89 18.50
CA LEU A 154 4.11 17.01 18.95
C LEU A 154 5.61 16.71 18.87
N GLY A 155 6.05 15.50 19.19
CA GLY A 155 7.45 15.09 19.04
C GLY A 155 7.90 15.05 17.58
N ILE A 156 7.05 14.56 16.68
CA ILE A 156 7.35 14.54 15.23
C ILE A 156 7.38 15.94 14.63
N ILE A 157 6.47 16.82 15.04
CA ILE A 157 6.41 18.22 14.57
C ILE A 157 7.51 19.07 15.19
N GLY A 158 7.84 18.80 16.46
CA GLY A 158 8.83 19.52 17.23
C GLY A 158 10.27 19.21 16.81
N GLY A 159 10.55 17.96 16.40
CA GLY A 159 11.90 17.51 16.05
C GLY A 159 12.78 17.35 17.27
#